data_AF-A0A7U4M092-F1
#
_entry.id   AF-A0A7U4M092-F1
#
_cell.length_a   1.000
_cell.length_b   1.000
_cell.length_c   1.000
_cell.angle_alpha   90.00
_cell.angle_beta   90.00
_cell.angle_gamma   90.00
#
_symmetry.space_group_name_H-M   'P 1'
#
loop_
_entity.id
_entity.type
_entity.pdbx_description
1 polymer ?
#
loop_
_entity_poly.entity_id
_entity_poly.type
_entity_poly.pdbx_seq_one_letter_code
_entity_poly.pdbx_strand_id
1 'polypeptide(L)'
;MKKTLKTVGLALVLTTLTLSAETAGTVNGMEISVAEANKALNVISRGQASWDKINKEQKEQVLKMIAPSKLAAVKAKKELTQKEKDVALSNLWIQKKMSEVKLSDKEVKDAYEKLKAAAEKANPKKAFPPFDAVEKNIKMKVAQEKVVADLMKNAKIKLK
;
A
#
# COMPACT_ATOMS: atom_id res chain seq x y z
N MET A 1 -55.23 30.21 -21.76
CA MET A 1 -54.10 29.26 -21.83
C MET A 1 -52.98 29.84 -20.96
N LYS A 2 -52.73 29.28 -19.75
CA LYS A 2 -51.63 28.33 -19.42
C LYS A 2 -50.25 28.93 -19.79
N LYS A 3 -49.26 29.18 -18.93
CA LYS A 3 -48.91 28.77 -17.55
C LYS A 3 -47.82 29.73 -17.04
N THR A 4 -47.91 30.23 -15.81
CA THR A 4 -46.76 30.82 -15.10
C THR A 4 -46.16 29.75 -14.19
N LEU A 5 -44.95 29.28 -14.52
CA LEU A 5 -44.20 28.35 -13.68
C LEU A 5 -43.72 29.10 -12.43
N LYS A 6 -44.27 28.74 -11.26
CA LYS A 6 -43.67 29.06 -9.97
C LYS A 6 -42.51 28.09 -9.75
N THR A 7 -41.28 28.57 -9.90
CA THR A 7 -40.08 27.88 -9.46
C THR A 7 -40.05 27.87 -7.94
N VAL A 8 -40.49 26.76 -7.34
CA VAL A 8 -40.24 26.45 -5.94
C VAL A 8 -38.78 26.03 -5.84
N GLY A 9 -37.94 26.90 -5.29
CA GLY A 9 -36.56 26.58 -4.95
C GLY A 9 -36.54 25.56 -3.82
N LEU A 10 -36.28 24.31 -4.18
CA LEU A 10 -36.01 23.25 -3.20
C LEU A 10 -34.53 23.35 -2.81
N ALA A 11 -34.25 24.05 -1.70
CA ALA A 11 -32.93 24.03 -1.09
C ALA A 11 -32.69 22.64 -0.48
N LEU A 12 -31.97 21.78 -1.21
CA LEU A 12 -31.41 20.54 -0.69
C LEU A 12 -30.31 20.88 0.30
N VAL A 13 -30.65 20.98 1.58
CA VAL A 13 -29.69 20.95 2.68
C VAL A 13 -29.16 19.51 2.76
N LEU A 14 -28.00 19.25 2.14
CA LEU A 14 -27.22 18.04 2.40
C LEU A 14 -26.72 18.09 3.84
N THR A 15 -27.50 17.56 4.79
CA THR A 15 -26.98 17.19 6.09
C THR A 15 -26.07 15.98 5.89
N THR A 16 -24.76 16.22 5.78
CA THR A 16 -23.76 15.16 5.88
C THR A 16 -23.82 14.59 7.30
N LEU A 17 -24.43 13.42 7.46
CA LEU A 17 -24.30 12.63 8.69
C LEU A 17 -22.83 12.25 8.83
N THR A 18 -22.11 12.93 9.73
CA THR A 18 -20.80 12.47 10.18
C THR A 18 -21.03 11.24 11.04
N LEU A 19 -21.08 10.07 10.41
CA LEU A 19 -20.97 8.78 11.11
C LEU A 19 -19.61 8.78 11.80
N SER A 20 -19.58 9.09 13.10
CA SER A 20 -18.39 8.88 13.91
C SER A 20 -18.06 7.39 13.85
N ALA A 21 -16.84 7.04 13.43
CA ALA A 21 -16.42 5.66 13.39
C ALA A 21 -16.47 5.07 14.80
N GLU A 22 -17.06 3.88 14.95
CA GLU A 22 -17.13 3.18 16.24
C GLU A 22 -15.71 2.87 16.74
N THR A 23 -15.45 3.16 18.02
CA THR A 23 -14.14 2.96 18.65
C THR A 23 -14.01 1.54 19.20
N ALA A 24 -13.00 0.81 18.74
CA ALA A 24 -12.62 -0.51 19.23
C ALA A 24 -11.77 -0.45 20.51
N GLY A 25 -11.00 0.62 20.70
CA GLY A 25 -10.18 0.83 21.88
C GLY A 25 -9.19 1.97 21.71
N THR A 26 -8.27 2.13 22.65
CA THR A 26 -7.26 3.19 22.61
C THR A 26 -5.87 2.68 22.95
N VAL A 27 -4.84 3.28 22.37
CA VAL A 27 -3.43 3.07 22.73
C VAL A 27 -2.81 4.44 23.01
N ASN A 28 -2.38 4.70 24.25
CA ASN A 28 -1.90 6.02 24.69
C ASN A 28 -2.85 7.17 24.31
N GLY A 29 -4.16 6.97 24.51
CA GLY A 29 -5.20 7.94 24.15
C GLY A 29 -5.49 8.08 22.64
N MET A 30 -4.80 7.33 21.78
CA MET A 30 -5.10 7.29 20.35
C MET A 30 -6.18 6.25 20.08
N GLU A 31 -7.28 6.68 19.46
CA GLU A 31 -8.38 5.78 19.09
C GLU A 31 -7.96 4.78 18.01
N ILE A 32 -8.42 3.55 18.17
CA ILE A 32 -8.43 2.50 17.16
C ILE A 32 -9.90 2.25 16.85
N SER A 33 -10.28 2.43 15.59
CA SER A 33 -11.65 2.20 15.12
C SER A 33 -11.94 0.70 14.95
N VAL A 34 -13.23 0.34 15.01
CA VAL A 34 -13.72 -1.00 14.67
C VAL A 34 -13.35 -1.38 13.23
N ALA A 35 -13.28 -0.41 12.31
CA ALA A 35 -12.83 -0.64 10.94
C ALA A 35 -11.35 -1.04 10.87
N GLU A 36 -10.46 -0.38 11.62
CA GLU A 36 -9.05 -0.76 11.72
C GLU A 36 -8.90 -2.16 12.35
N ALA A 37 -9.67 -2.45 13.40
CA ALA A 37 -9.69 -3.75 14.05
C ALA A 37 -10.16 -4.88 13.11
N ASN A 38 -11.25 -4.65 12.36
CA ASN A 38 -11.75 -5.58 11.36
C ASN A 38 -10.77 -5.79 10.21
N LYS A 39 -10.04 -4.76 9.78
CA LYS A 39 -8.99 -4.91 8.77
C LYS A 39 -7.88 -5.84 9.25
N ALA A 40 -7.44 -5.68 10.49
CA ALA A 40 -6.43 -6.55 11.09
C ALA A 40 -6.96 -7.99 11.23
N LEU A 41 -8.18 -8.15 11.72
CA LEU A 41 -8.87 -9.44 11.84
C LEU A 41 -9.00 -10.15 10.49
N ASN A 42 -9.33 -9.43 9.42
CA ASN A 42 -9.45 -10.00 8.09
C ASN A 42 -8.12 -10.60 7.60
N VAL A 43 -6.99 -9.94 7.90
CA VAL A 43 -5.65 -10.44 7.54
C VAL A 43 -5.32 -11.73 8.28
N ILE A 44 -5.57 -11.79 9.60
CA ILE A 44 -5.20 -12.96 10.42
C ILE A 44 -6.17 -14.12 10.31
N SER A 45 -7.47 -13.84 10.15
CA SER A 45 -8.53 -14.85 10.10
C SER A 45 -8.95 -15.22 8.67
N ARG A 46 -8.34 -14.61 7.65
CA ARG A 46 -8.76 -14.76 6.24
C ARG A 46 -10.26 -14.49 6.03
N GLY A 47 -10.78 -13.50 6.75
CA GLY A 47 -12.19 -13.08 6.69
C GLY A 47 -13.15 -13.88 7.56
N GLN A 48 -12.67 -14.80 8.39
CA GLN A 48 -13.54 -15.65 9.23
C GLN A 48 -14.00 -14.97 10.53
N ALA A 49 -13.30 -13.92 10.99
CA ALA A 49 -13.61 -13.22 12.23
C ALA A 49 -13.86 -11.72 12.02
N SER A 50 -14.75 -11.16 12.85
CA SER A 50 -15.07 -9.73 12.92
C SER A 50 -15.14 -9.29 14.39
N TRP A 51 -15.01 -7.99 14.62
CA TRP A 51 -14.88 -7.39 15.95
C TRP A 51 -16.05 -7.74 16.89
N ASP A 52 -17.26 -7.83 16.36
CA ASP A 52 -18.48 -8.21 17.07
C ASP A 52 -18.52 -9.70 17.47
N LYS A 53 -17.75 -10.56 16.79
CA LYS A 53 -17.81 -12.04 16.94
C LYS A 53 -16.70 -12.62 17.81
N ILE A 54 -15.78 -11.79 18.29
CA ILE A 54 -14.64 -12.21 19.08
C ILE A 54 -14.80 -11.83 20.55
N ASN A 55 -14.23 -12.66 21.44
CA ASN A 55 -14.27 -12.43 22.88
C ASN A 55 -13.33 -11.29 23.30
N LYS A 56 -13.38 -10.93 24.59
CA LYS A 56 -12.61 -9.81 25.14
C LYS A 56 -11.10 -10.02 24.99
N GLU A 57 -10.62 -11.23 25.27
CA GLU A 57 -9.21 -11.59 25.18
C GLU A 57 -8.68 -11.45 23.75
N GLN A 58 -9.46 -11.90 22.77
CA GLN A 58 -9.16 -11.75 21.34
C GLN A 58 -9.17 -10.27 20.93
N LYS A 59 -10.12 -9.47 21.43
CA LYS A 59 -10.15 -8.02 21.19
C LYS A 59 -8.87 -7.35 21.69
N GLU A 60 -8.41 -7.68 22.90
CA GLU A 60 -7.15 -7.18 23.45
C GLU A 60 -5.95 -7.58 22.61
N GLN A 61 -5.91 -8.81 22.09
CA GLN A 61 -4.84 -9.27 21.18
C GLN A 61 -4.83 -8.48 19.87
N VAL A 62 -5.99 -8.21 19.28
CA VAL A 62 -6.11 -7.38 18.07
C VAL A 62 -5.60 -5.96 18.33
N LEU A 63 -5.97 -5.35 19.46
CA LEU A 63 -5.47 -4.02 19.83
C LEU A 63 -3.95 -4.02 20.02
N LYS A 64 -3.39 -5.04 20.71
CA LYS A 64 -1.94 -5.21 20.88
C LYS A 64 -1.20 -5.40 19.55
N MET A 65 -1.83 -6.05 18.57
CA MET A 65 -1.27 -6.21 17.23
C MET A 65 -1.26 -4.89 16.44
N ILE A 66 -2.27 -4.04 16.60
CA ILE A 66 -2.36 -2.74 15.90
C ILE A 66 -1.43 -1.69 16.55
N ALA A 67 -1.28 -1.74 17.88
CA ALA A 67 -0.58 -0.74 18.69
C ALA A 67 0.82 -0.34 18.16
N PRO A 68 1.73 -1.27 17.78
CA PRO A 68 3.06 -0.90 17.31
C PRO A 68 3.03 0.00 16.08
N SER A 69 2.16 -0.29 15.12
CA SER A 69 2.03 0.51 13.90
C SER A 69 1.52 1.93 14.17
N LYS A 70 0.56 2.07 15.10
CA LYS A 70 0.00 3.37 15.50
C LYS A 70 1.04 4.22 16.23
N LEU A 71 1.76 3.60 17.17
CA LEU A 71 2.83 4.24 17.93
C LEU A 71 3.98 4.68 17.01
N ALA A 72 4.41 3.79 16.10
CA ALA A 72 5.43 4.10 15.11
C ALA A 72 5.00 5.25 14.19
N ALA A 73 3.74 5.31 13.75
CA ALA A 73 3.24 6.40 12.92
C ALA A 73 3.30 7.77 13.64
N VAL A 74 2.95 7.83 14.93
CA VAL A 74 3.07 9.07 15.72
C VAL A 74 4.53 9.48 15.90
N LYS A 75 5.39 8.52 16.21
CA LYS A 75 6.83 8.74 16.35
C LYS A 75 7.45 9.23 15.04
N ALA A 76 7.21 8.55 13.93
CA ALA A 76 7.67 8.95 12.61
C ALA A 76 7.20 10.36 12.21
N LYS A 77 5.96 10.74 12.53
CA LYS A 77 5.46 12.10 12.26
C LYS A 77 6.25 13.18 13.01
N LYS A 78 6.67 12.91 14.24
CA LYS A 78 7.39 13.85 15.10
C LYS A 78 8.88 13.87 14.82
N GLU A 79 9.47 12.71 14.58
CA GLU A 79 10.94 12.52 14.58
C GLU A 79 11.54 12.59 13.17
N LEU A 80 10.78 12.31 12.10
CA LEU A 80 11.28 12.41 10.74
C LEU A 80 11.19 13.84 10.19
N THR A 81 12.27 14.26 9.52
CA THR A 81 12.32 15.46 8.70
C THR A 81 11.41 15.33 7.47
N GLN A 82 11.10 16.46 6.82
CA GLN A 82 10.29 16.44 5.60
C GLN A 82 10.95 15.61 4.49
N LYS A 83 12.28 15.74 4.32
CA LYS A 83 13.04 14.97 3.33
C LYS A 83 12.91 13.46 3.56
N GLU A 84 13.00 13.01 4.81
CA GLU A 84 12.85 11.59 5.15
C GLU A 84 11.42 11.11 4.95
N LYS A 85 10.42 11.94 5.26
CA LYS A 85 9.01 11.66 4.98
C LYS A 85 8.76 11.49 3.48
N ASP A 86 9.31 12.38 2.65
CA ASP A 86 9.15 12.32 1.20
C ASP A 86 9.79 11.06 0.62
N VAL A 87 10.97 10.67 1.11
CA VAL A 87 11.63 9.41 0.74
C VAL A 87 10.80 8.20 1.17
N ALA A 88 10.31 8.18 2.42
CA ALA A 88 9.48 7.08 2.93
C ALA A 88 8.18 6.93 2.14
N LEU A 89 7.49 8.04 1.84
CA LEU A 89 6.26 8.04 1.05
C LEU A 89 6.51 7.61 -0.39
N SER A 90 7.58 8.10 -1.01
CA SER A 90 7.96 7.70 -2.37
C SER A 90 8.26 6.21 -2.45
N ASN A 91 9.04 5.68 -1.50
CA ASN A 91 9.36 4.25 -1.43
C ASN A 91 8.11 3.40 -1.19
N LEU A 92 7.23 3.81 -0.27
CA LEU A 92 5.96 3.12 -0.01
C LEU A 92 5.07 3.09 -1.26
N TRP A 93 4.99 4.22 -1.98
CA TRP A 93 4.23 4.30 -3.21
C TRP A 93 4.79 3.37 -4.29
N ILE A 94 6.11 3.35 -4.48
CA ILE A 94 6.78 2.43 -5.42
C ILE A 94 6.49 0.98 -5.03
N GLN A 95 6.63 0.61 -3.76
CA GLN A 95 6.35 -0.74 -3.27
C GLN A 95 4.90 -1.17 -3.54
N LYS A 96 3.94 -0.28 -3.25
CA LYS A 96 2.53 -0.52 -3.58
C LYS A 96 2.34 -0.76 -5.07
N LYS A 97 2.94 0.09 -5.91
CA LYS A 97 2.83 -0.04 -7.37
C LYS A 97 3.45 -1.35 -7.87
N MET A 98 4.61 -1.75 -7.34
CA MET A 98 5.24 -3.02 -7.68
C MET A 98 4.32 -4.21 -7.34
N SER A 99 3.61 -4.19 -6.20
CA SER A 99 2.69 -5.28 -5.84
C SER A 99 1.46 -5.40 -6.77
N GLU A 100 1.11 -4.32 -7.45
CA GLU A 100 0.01 -4.28 -8.42
C GLU A 100 0.44 -4.74 -9.82
N VAL A 101 1.75 -4.83 -10.08
CA VAL A 101 2.27 -5.26 -11.40
C VAL A 101 2.02 -6.75 -11.60
N LYS A 102 1.25 -7.07 -12.65
CA LYS A 102 1.12 -8.43 -13.15
C LYS A 102 2.31 -8.75 -14.05
N LEU A 103 3.02 -9.82 -13.73
CA LEU A 103 4.15 -10.35 -14.50
C LEU A 103 3.81 -11.74 -15.01
N SER A 104 4.07 -12.00 -16.28
CA SER A 104 4.03 -13.35 -16.84
C SER A 104 5.34 -14.09 -16.57
N ASP A 105 5.28 -15.42 -16.48
CA ASP A 105 6.48 -16.26 -16.31
C ASP A 105 7.47 -16.06 -17.45
N LYS A 106 6.96 -15.82 -18.67
CA LYS A 106 7.78 -15.52 -19.85
C LYS A 106 8.61 -14.25 -19.64
N GLU A 107 8.00 -13.16 -19.16
CA GLU A 107 8.74 -11.90 -18.92
C GLU A 107 9.85 -12.07 -17.88
N VAL A 108 9.59 -12.85 -16.83
CA VAL A 108 10.57 -13.12 -15.77
C VAL A 108 11.72 -13.98 -16.30
N LYS A 109 11.42 -15.01 -17.10
CA LYS A 109 12.44 -15.85 -17.75
C LYS A 109 13.27 -15.08 -18.76
N ASP A 110 12.64 -14.26 -19.60
CA ASP A 110 13.34 -13.42 -20.57
C ASP A 110 14.27 -12.40 -19.86
N ALA A 111 13.87 -11.89 -18.70
CA ALA A 111 14.74 -11.03 -17.87
C ALA A 111 15.91 -11.82 -17.25
N TYR A 112 15.68 -13.06 -16.79
CA TYR A 112 16.74 -13.93 -16.30
C TYR A 112 17.81 -14.20 -17.35
N GLU A 113 17.42 -14.62 -18.55
CA GLU A 113 18.36 -14.92 -19.63
C GLU A 113 19.19 -13.69 -20.03
N LYS A 114 18.57 -12.51 -20.07
CA LYS A 114 19.30 -11.25 -20.30
C LYS A 114 20.34 -10.96 -19.21
N LEU A 115 19.99 -11.15 -17.95
CA LEU A 115 20.90 -10.94 -16.83
C LEU A 115 22.03 -11.96 -16.82
N LYS A 116 21.72 -13.22 -17.09
CA LYS A 116 22.68 -14.31 -17.23
C LYS A 116 23.68 -14.02 -18.36
N ALA A 117 23.20 -13.70 -19.55
CA ALA A 117 24.06 -13.36 -20.68
C ALA A 117 24.95 -12.13 -20.41
N ALA A 118 24.43 -11.12 -19.71
CA ALA A 118 25.22 -9.96 -19.30
C ALA A 118 26.30 -10.33 -18.27
N ALA A 119 25.98 -11.19 -17.30
CA ALA A 119 26.92 -11.66 -16.28
C ALA A 119 28.01 -12.55 -16.88
N GLU A 120 27.66 -13.46 -17.79
CA GLU A 120 28.61 -14.32 -18.51
C GLU A 120 29.59 -13.49 -19.35
N LYS A 121 29.13 -12.41 -19.99
CA LYS A 121 30.02 -11.47 -20.70
C LYS A 121 30.96 -10.73 -19.76
N ALA A 122 30.46 -10.30 -18.60
CA ALA A 122 31.25 -9.53 -17.64
C ALA A 122 32.25 -10.39 -16.86
N ASN A 123 31.91 -11.65 -16.56
CA ASN A 123 32.79 -12.59 -15.87
C ASN A 123 32.49 -14.05 -16.28
N PRO A 124 33.07 -14.53 -17.40
CA PRO A 124 32.78 -15.85 -17.95
C PRO A 124 33.13 -17.02 -17.02
N LYS A 125 34.04 -16.82 -16.06
CA LYS A 125 34.51 -17.86 -15.14
C LYS A 125 33.61 -18.02 -13.91
N LYS A 126 32.66 -17.11 -13.70
CA LYS A 126 31.76 -17.14 -12.55
C LYS A 126 30.39 -17.67 -12.99
N ALA A 127 29.99 -18.81 -12.42
CA ALA A 127 28.67 -19.37 -12.66
C ALA A 127 27.56 -18.39 -12.24
N PHE A 128 26.55 -18.23 -13.10
CA PHE A 128 25.35 -17.49 -12.75
C PHE A 128 24.38 -18.37 -11.96
N PRO A 129 23.68 -17.85 -10.93
CA PRO A 129 22.73 -18.64 -10.16
C PRO A 129 21.62 -19.26 -11.03
N PRO A 130 21.08 -20.43 -10.66
CA PRO A 130 19.92 -21.01 -11.34
C PRO A 130 18.67 -20.15 -11.17
N PHE A 131 17.75 -20.21 -12.12
CA PHE A 131 16.54 -19.38 -12.17
C PHE A 131 15.76 -19.37 -10.86
N ASP A 132 15.44 -20.54 -10.31
CA ASP A 132 14.62 -20.69 -9.10
C ASP A 132 15.23 -19.98 -7.88
N ALA A 133 16.57 -19.90 -7.80
CA ALA A 133 17.25 -19.22 -6.70
C ALA A 133 17.14 -17.69 -6.77
N VAL A 134 16.86 -17.13 -7.95
CA VAL A 134 16.83 -15.68 -8.19
C VAL A 134 15.49 -15.17 -8.70
N GLU A 135 14.53 -16.05 -8.99
CA GLU A 135 13.24 -15.73 -9.60
C GLU A 135 12.54 -14.60 -8.85
N LYS A 136 12.45 -14.68 -7.52
CA LYS A 136 11.82 -13.63 -6.69
C LYS A 136 12.49 -12.27 -6.86
N ASN A 137 13.82 -12.25 -6.88
CA ASN A 137 14.59 -11.01 -7.05
C ASN A 137 14.41 -10.43 -8.46
N ILE A 138 14.32 -11.30 -9.47
CA ILE A 138 14.06 -10.89 -10.85
C ILE A 138 12.65 -10.34 -10.99
N LYS A 139 11.64 -10.99 -10.41
CA LYS A 139 10.26 -10.48 -10.35
C LYS A 139 10.22 -9.08 -9.74
N MET A 140 10.89 -8.87 -8.60
CA MET A 140 10.96 -7.55 -7.97
C MET A 140 11.64 -6.52 -8.88
N LYS A 141 12.77 -6.87 -9.52
CA LYS A 141 13.49 -5.97 -10.42
C LYS A 141 12.66 -5.58 -11.64
N VAL A 142 12.01 -6.55 -12.30
CA VAL A 142 11.14 -6.30 -13.46
C VAL A 142 9.94 -5.44 -13.08
N ALA A 143 9.32 -5.70 -11.92
CA ALA A 143 8.23 -4.87 -11.42
C ALA A 143 8.70 -3.42 -11.15
N GLN A 144 9.87 -3.25 -10.54
CA GLN A 144 10.47 -1.93 -10.29
C GLN A 144 10.73 -1.19 -11.60
N GLU A 145 11.36 -1.84 -12.58
CA GLU A 145 11.65 -1.25 -13.89
C GLU A 145 10.37 -0.79 -14.59
N LYS A 146 9.29 -1.59 -14.55
CA LYS A 146 7.99 -1.20 -15.11
C LYS A 146 7.39 0.03 -14.43
N VAL A 147 7.39 0.05 -13.08
CA VAL A 147 6.85 1.19 -12.31
C VAL A 147 7.63 2.47 -12.60
N VAL A 148 8.96 2.41 -12.62
CA VAL A 148 9.81 3.56 -12.92
C VAL A 148 9.64 4.00 -14.37
N ALA A 149 9.62 3.07 -15.32
CA ALA A 149 9.41 3.39 -16.72
C ALA A 149 8.08 4.13 -16.94
N ASP A 150 7.01 3.67 -16.28
CA ASP A 150 5.70 4.33 -16.37
C ASP A 150 5.71 5.74 -15.78
N LEU A 151 6.35 5.93 -14.63
CA LEU A 151 6.54 7.26 -14.02
C LEU A 151 7.33 8.21 -14.94
N MET A 152 8.38 7.70 -15.57
CA MET A 152 9.29 8.49 -16.39
C MET A 152 8.69 8.92 -17.74
N LYS A 153 7.67 8.23 -18.27
CA LYS A 153 7.01 8.60 -19.55
C LYS A 153 6.55 10.07 -19.59
N ASN A 154 6.13 10.60 -18.45
CA ASN A 154 5.60 11.95 -18.33
C ASN A 154 6.58 12.93 -17.65
N ALA A 155 7.79 12.49 -17.34
CA ALA A 155 8.77 13.31 -16.64
C ALA A 155 9.35 14.39 -17.58
N LYS A 156 9.21 15.66 -17.18
CA LYS A 156 9.83 16.80 -17.88
C LYS A 156 11.10 17.20 -17.16
N ILE A 157 12.22 16.63 -17.60
CA ILE A 157 13.54 16.92 -17.02
C ILE A 157 14.18 18.07 -17.82
N LYS A 158 14.57 19.14 -17.13
CA LYS A 158 15.30 20.26 -17.71
C LYS A 158 16.59 20.48 -16.91
N LEU A 159 17.71 20.56 -17.62
CA LEU A 159 18.96 21.04 -17.04
C LEU A 159 18.83 22.56 -16.82
N LYS A 160 19.38 23.05 -15.71
CA LYS A 160 19.52 24.49 -15.44
C LYS A 160 20.99 24.87 -15.50
#